data_AF-A0A3Q9G5P8-F1
#
_entry.id   AF-A0A3Q9G5P8-F1
#
_cell.length_a   1.000
_cell.length_b   1.000
_cell.length_c   1.000
_cell.angle_alpha   90.00
_cell.angle_beta   90.00
_cell.angle_gamma   90.00
#
_symmetry.space_group_name_H-M   'P 1'
#
loop_
_entity.id
_entity.type
_entity.pdbx_description
1 polymer ?
#
loop_
_entity_poly.entity_id
_entity_poly.type
_entity_poly.pdbx_seq_one_letter_code
_entity_poly.pdbx_strand_id
1 'polypeptide(L)' 'MSRPVPQCPIRPGEPCTLCQAFVTGPEDCQTVKLVMEDDELREMLAVKRREYRERKNATGPRR' A
#
# COMPACT_ATOMS: atom_id res chain seq x y z
N MET A 1 -14.60 -14.28 -14.34
CA MET A 1 -14.46 -13.69 -12.99
C MET A 1 -13.07 -13.08 -12.89
N SER A 2 -12.95 -11.76 -12.72
CA SER A 2 -11.66 -11.08 -12.55
C SER A 2 -11.11 -11.38 -11.16
N ARG A 3 -9.86 -11.85 -11.07
CA ARG A 3 -9.17 -11.98 -9.78
C ARG A 3 -9.01 -10.60 -9.13
N PRO A 4 -9.15 -10.47 -7.80
CA PRO A 4 -8.90 -9.20 -7.12
C PRO A 4 -7.47 -8.73 -7.38
N VAL A 5 -7.31 -7.45 -7.71
CA VAL A 5 -6.00 -6.86 -8.01
C VAL A 5 -5.27 -6.58 -6.68
N PRO A 6 -4.11 -7.21 -6.43
CA PRO A 6 -3.35 -6.95 -5.21
C PRO A 6 -2.92 -5.48 -5.14
N GLN A 7 -3.00 -4.89 -3.95
CA GLN A 7 -2.60 -3.50 -3.70
C GLN A 7 -1.20 -3.45 -3.08
N CYS A 8 -0.45 -2.37 -3.33
CA CYS A 8 0.85 -2.18 -2.71
C CYS A 8 0.71 -1.74 -1.24
N PRO A 9 1.22 -2.49 -0.24
CA PRO A 9 1.03 -2.16 1.17
C PRO A 9 1.64 -0.82 1.61
N ILE A 10 2.71 -0.39 0.91
CA ILE A 10 3.48 0.82 1.22
C ILE A 10 3.12 2.01 0.32
N ARG A 11 2.28 1.81 -0.71
CA ARG A 11 1.76 2.87 -1.60
C ARG A 11 0.23 2.85 -1.61
N PRO A 12 -0.42 3.49 -0.62
CA PRO A 12 -1.88 3.46 -0.49
C PRO A 12 -2.59 3.95 -1.75
N GLY A 13 -3.45 3.11 -2.32
CA GLY A 13 -4.24 3.42 -3.51
C GLY A 13 -3.59 3.02 -4.84
N GLU A 14 -2.37 2.50 -4.82
CA GLU A 14 -1.72 1.94 -6.02
C GLU A 14 -1.80 0.41 -6.04
N PRO A 15 -2.15 -0.20 -7.20
CA PRO A 15 -2.03 -1.64 -7.38
C PRO A 15 -0.56 -2.05 -7.27
N CYS A 16 -0.31 -3.30 -6.90
CA CYS A 16 1.03 -3.86 -7.00
C CYS A 16 1.41 -3.97 -8.48
N THR A 17 2.55 -3.40 -8.86
CA THR A 17 3.06 -3.38 -10.24
C THR A 17 4.29 -4.28 -10.44
N LEU A 18 4.61 -5.12 -9.46
CA LEU A 18 5.79 -6.01 -9.48
C LEU A 18 7.09 -5.25 -9.80
N CYS A 19 7.28 -4.10 -9.15
CA CYS A 19 8.41 -3.21 -9.43
C CYS A 19 9.79 -3.73 -8.98
N GLN A 20 9.82 -4.80 -8.18
CA GLN A 20 11.03 -5.45 -7.70
C GLN A 20 11.25 -6.77 -8.43
N ALA A 21 12.51 -7.12 -8.71
CA ALA A 21 12.85 -8.34 -9.41
C ALA A 21 12.45 -9.59 -8.60
N PHE A 22 11.97 -10.62 -9.30
CA PHE A 22 11.57 -11.93 -8.74
C PHE A 22 10.40 -11.90 -7.74
N VAL A 23 9.71 -10.77 -7.59
CA VAL A 23 8.52 -10.64 -6.75
C VAL A 23 7.28 -11.10 -7.52
N THR A 24 6.43 -11.89 -6.88
CA THR A 24 5.15 -12.37 -7.41
C THR A 24 3.95 -11.65 -6.81
N GLY A 25 4.14 -10.93 -5.70
CA GLY A 25 3.12 -10.10 -5.07
C GLY A 25 3.61 -9.30 -3.86
N PRO A 26 2.71 -8.65 -3.13
CA PRO A 26 3.06 -7.99 -1.86
C PRO A 26 3.65 -8.93 -0.80
N GLU A 27 3.28 -10.21 -0.83
CA GLU A 27 3.65 -11.24 0.14
C GLU A 27 5.14 -11.62 0.12
N ASP A 28 5.81 -11.50 -1.03
CA ASP A 28 7.23 -11.81 -1.22
C ASP A 28 8.09 -10.56 -1.54
N CYS A 29 7.52 -9.36 -1.34
CA CYS A 29 8.22 -8.11 -1.61
C CYS A 29 9.17 -7.71 -0.47
N GLN A 30 10.48 -7.73 -0.72
CA GLN A 30 11.51 -7.36 0.27
C GLN A 30 11.35 -5.93 0.81
N THR A 31 10.96 -4.96 -0.03
CA THR A 31 10.75 -3.57 0.43
C THR A 31 9.60 -3.47 1.42
N VAL A 32 8.52 -4.21 1.19
CA VAL A 32 7.39 -4.27 2.14
C VAL A 32 7.89 -4.82 3.48
N LYS A 33 8.66 -5.91 3.46
CA LYS A 33 9.25 -6.50 4.67
C LYS A 33 10.07 -5.46 5.46
N LEU A 34 11.01 -4.78 4.82
CA LEU A 34 11.87 -3.79 5.48
C LEU A 34 11.07 -2.66 6.14
N VAL A 35 10.06 -2.12 5.45
CA VAL A 35 9.19 -1.07 6.00
C VAL A 35 8.36 -1.57 7.19
N MET A 36 7.96 -2.83 7.18
CA MET A 36 7.15 -3.41 8.26
C MET A 36 7.99 -3.82 9.49
N GLU A 37 9.28 -4.11 9.31
CA GLU A 37 10.22 -4.43 10.39
C GLU A 37 10.79 -3.20 11.09
N ASP A 38 10.79 -2.04 10.43
CA ASP A 38 11.25 -0.76 10.97
C ASP A 38 10.08 0.04 11.58
N ASP A 39 10.14 0.34 12.88
CA ASP A 39 9.05 1.01 13.59
C ASP A 39 8.79 2.45 13.12
N GLU A 40 9.83 3.20 12.79
CA GLU A 40 9.70 4.58 12.30
C GLU A 40 9.03 4.58 10.94
N LEU A 41 9.48 3.71 10.03
CA LEU A 41 8.87 3.57 8.71
C LEU A 41 7.43 3.07 8.78
N ARG A 42 7.13 2.18 9.73
CA ARG A 42 5.78 1.68 9.97
C ARG A 42 4.84 2.77 10.50
N GLU A 43 5.32 3.65 11.38
CA GLU A 43 4.57 4.83 11.82
C GLU A 43 4.33 5.81 10.68
N MET A 44 5.36 6.13 9.89
CA MET A 44 5.21 6.97 8.70
C MET A 44 4.19 6.39 7.71
N LEU A 45 4.18 5.06 7.53
CA LEU A 45 3.19 4.39 6.69
C LEU A 45 1.76 4.52 7.26
N ALA A 46 1.60 4.45 8.59
CA ALA A 46 0.30 4.66 9.23
C ALA A 46 -0.24 6.07 8.96
N VAL A 47 0.63 7.10 9.03
CA VAL A 47 0.30 8.49 8.67
C VAL A 47 -0.13 8.57 7.20
N LYS A 48 0.68 8.06 6.25
CA LYS A 48 0.34 8.05 4.82
C LYS A 48 -0.99 7.35 4.52
N ARG A 49 -1.29 6.25 5.21
CA ARG A 49 -2.57 5.54 5.09
C ARG A 49 -3.74 6.39 5.60
N ARG A 50 -3.55 7.13 6.69
CA ARG A 50 -4.57 8.06 7.19
C ARG A 50 -4.83 9.19 6.20
N GLU A 51 -3.78 9.85 5.72
CA GLU A 51 -3.88 10.92 4.72
C GLU A 51 -4.60 10.45 3.44
N TYR A 52 -4.26 9.25 2.95
CA TYR A 52 -4.94 8.65 1.80
C TYR A 52 -6.45 8.47 2.04
N ARG A 53 -6.84 7.96 3.22
CA ARG A 53 -8.25 7.79 3.59
C ARG A 53 -8.97 9.13 3.68
N GLU A 54 -8.35 10.13 4.30
CA GLU A 54 -8.92 11.48 4.40
C GLU A 54 -9.11 12.11 3.03
N ARG A 55 -8.10 12.04 2.15
CA ARG A 55 -8.19 12.52 0.77
C ARG A 55 -9.28 11.80 -0.01
N LYS A 56 -9.36 10.47 0.10
CA LYS A 56 -10.38 9.65 -0.56
C LYS A 56 -11.79 10.00 -0.07
N ASN A 57 -11.95 10.28 1.23
CA ASN A 57 -13.23 10.70 1.80
C ASN A 57 -13.62 12.12 1.37
N ALA A 58 -12.64 13.03 1.25
CA ALA A 58 -12.87 14.40 0.79
C ALA A 58 -13.23 14.49 -0.70
N THR A 59 -12.72 13.57 -1.52
CA THR A 59 -12.98 13.51 -2.97
C THR A 59 -14.05 12.49 -3.38
N GLY A 60 -14.47 11.61 -2.47
CA GLY A 60 -15.56 10.67 -2.71
C GLY A 60 -16.93 11.38 -2.74
N PRO A 61 -17.96 10.77 -3.36
CA PRO A 61 -19.32 11.31 -3.28
C PRO A 61 -19.72 11.39 -1.80
N ARG A 62 -20.07 12.59 -1.33
CA ARG A 62 -20.71 12.77 -0.02
C ARG A 62 -22.03 12.01 -0.10
N ARG A 63 -22.10 10.86 0.59
CA ARG A 63 -23.36 10.12 0.75
C ARG A 63 -24.40 11.01 1.41
#